data_AF-A0A2R6JAU5-F1
#
_entry.id   AF-A0A2R6JAU5-F1
#
_cell.length_a   1.000
_cell.length_b   1.000
_cell.length_c   1.000
_cell.angle_alpha   90.00
_cell.angle_beta   90.00
_cell.angle_gamma   90.00
#
_symmetry.space_group_name_H-M   'P 1'
#
loop_
_entity.id
_entity.type
_entity.pdbx_description
1 polymer ?
#
loop_
_entity_poly.entity_id
_entity_poly.type
_entity_poly.pdbx_seq_one_letter_code
_entity_poly.pdbx_strand_id
1 'polypeptide(L)'
;YAHTSWPRASAVLCGVVRCRAVTGRTSSSTASDDADLLTVTENGYGKRTPISEYRTQSRYGKGLKDIKTSDRNGHVTTIETATDADDLVVMSEGGQIMRTRVGDISTVGRNTMGVTVMKLDDGDRVACVDVLSGDS
;
A
#
# COMPACT_ATOMS: atom_id res chain seq x y z
N TYR A 1 20.02 -23.79 -13.82
CA TYR A 1 19.26 -24.99 -13.42
C TYR A 1 18.70 -24.73 -12.02
N ALA A 2 17.48 -24.21 -11.94
CA ALA A 2 16.70 -24.13 -10.71
C ALA A 2 15.24 -24.31 -11.14
N HIS A 3 14.70 -25.50 -10.88
CA HIS A 3 13.35 -25.86 -11.22
C HIS A 3 12.37 -25.08 -10.34
N THR A 4 11.56 -24.22 -10.96
CA THR A 4 10.42 -23.56 -10.32
C THR A 4 9.23 -24.51 -10.32
N SER A 5 8.82 -24.96 -9.14
CA SER A 5 7.49 -25.54 -8.90
C SER A 5 6.72 -24.62 -7.96
N TRP A 6 5.82 -23.82 -8.52
CA TRP A 6 4.82 -23.06 -7.76
C TRP A 6 3.66 -24.02 -7.38
N PRO A 7 3.25 -24.08 -6.09
CA PRO A 7 2.04 -24.80 -5.73
C PRO A 7 0.82 -24.04 -6.24
N ARG A 8 -0.02 -24.75 -6.99
CA ARG A 8 -1.34 -24.29 -7.45
C ARG A 8 -2.30 -24.35 -6.26
N ALA A 9 -2.47 -23.25 -5.53
CA ALA A 9 -3.54 -23.13 -4.57
C ALA A 9 -4.14 -21.72 -4.59
N SER A 10 -5.34 -21.65 -5.16
CA SER A 10 -6.41 -20.70 -4.81
C SER A 10 -6.23 -19.24 -5.24
N ALA A 11 -6.35 -19.02 -6.55
CA ALA A 11 -6.79 -17.75 -7.11
C ALA A 11 -8.31 -17.56 -6.85
N VAL A 12 -8.66 -16.48 -6.13
CA VAL A 12 -9.97 -15.81 -6.24
C VAL A 12 -9.73 -14.30 -6.28
N LEU A 13 -9.63 -13.80 -7.52
CA LEU A 13 -10.00 -12.46 -8.04
C LEU A 13 -9.92 -11.23 -7.13
N CYS A 14 -8.85 -10.44 -7.35
CA CYS A 14 -8.97 -9.03 -7.74
C CYS A 14 -7.91 -8.77 -8.84
N GLY A 15 -8.17 -7.85 -9.77
CA GLY A 15 -7.51 -7.73 -11.08
C GLY A 15 -5.98 -7.76 -11.04
N VAL A 16 -5.40 -8.51 -11.98
CA VAL A 16 -3.96 -8.63 -12.18
C VAL A 16 -3.41 -7.29 -12.70
N VAL A 17 -2.92 -6.45 -11.79
CA VAL A 17 -1.84 -5.51 -12.11
C VAL A 17 -0.57 -6.36 -12.13
N ARG A 18 -0.03 -6.62 -13.33
CA ARG A 18 1.25 -7.32 -13.48
C ARG A 18 2.38 -6.41 -13.02
N CYS A 19 2.58 -6.31 -11.72
CA CYS A 19 3.87 -5.91 -11.17
C CYS A 19 4.81 -7.11 -11.32
N ARG A 20 5.61 -7.11 -12.39
CA ARG A 20 6.70 -8.09 -12.56
C ARG A 20 7.71 -7.78 -11.45
N ALA A 21 7.83 -8.72 -10.52
CA ALA A 21 8.72 -8.73 -9.36
C ALA A 21 9.96 -7.83 -9.52
N VAL A 22 9.99 -6.71 -8.80
CA VAL A 22 11.26 -6.22 -8.26
C VAL A 22 11.76 -7.33 -7.33
N THR A 23 12.95 -7.80 -7.65
CA THR A 23 13.51 -9.04 -7.12
C THR A 23 13.83 -8.86 -5.64
N GLY A 24 13.10 -9.56 -4.77
CA GLY A 24 13.62 -10.07 -3.49
C GLY A 24 13.93 -9.06 -2.39
N ARG A 25 12.97 -8.22 -1.99
CA ARG A 25 12.94 -7.70 -0.61
C ARG A 25 11.54 -7.80 -0.05
N THR A 26 11.26 -8.87 0.68
CA THR A 26 10.24 -8.82 1.73
C THR A 26 10.93 -8.16 2.90
N SER A 27 10.89 -6.83 2.98
CA SER A 27 11.27 -6.13 4.21
C SER A 27 10.17 -6.47 5.23
N SER A 28 10.27 -7.64 5.86
CA SER A 28 9.58 -7.87 7.12
C SER A 28 10.26 -6.97 8.15
N SER A 29 9.97 -5.66 8.08
CA SER A 29 10.15 -4.80 9.23
C SER A 29 9.29 -5.45 10.30
N THR A 30 9.95 -5.95 11.34
CA THR A 30 9.23 -6.34 12.56
C THR A 30 8.46 -5.09 12.93
N ALA A 31 7.13 -5.14 12.89
CA ALA A 31 6.28 -3.99 13.17
C ALA A 31 6.67 -3.48 14.56
N SER A 32 7.51 -2.46 14.60
CA SER A 32 7.80 -1.70 15.80
C SER A 32 6.51 -1.02 16.21
N ASP A 33 6.34 -0.71 17.49
CA ASP A 33 5.14 -0.01 17.98
C ASP A 33 4.95 1.35 17.26
N ASP A 34 6.00 1.87 16.61
CA ASP A 34 6.05 3.09 15.82
C ASP A 34 5.70 2.91 14.32
N ALA A 35 5.34 1.70 13.89
CA ALA A 35 4.97 1.45 12.49
C ALA A 35 3.52 1.85 12.19
N ASP A 36 3.31 2.53 11.07
CA ASP A 36 2.00 2.87 10.53
C ASP A 36 1.60 1.88 9.43
N LEU A 37 0.30 1.68 9.27
CA LEU A 37 -0.26 1.04 8.08
C LEU A 37 -0.44 2.09 6.98
N LEU A 38 0.36 1.97 5.92
CA LEU A 38 0.26 2.79 4.72
C LEU A 38 -0.69 2.13 3.72
N THR A 39 -1.77 2.82 3.39
CA THR A 39 -2.74 2.39 2.37
C THR A 39 -2.68 3.34 1.18
N VAL A 40 -2.52 2.81 -0.03
CA VAL A 40 -2.51 3.58 -1.30
C VAL A 40 -3.57 3.03 -2.25
N THR A 41 -4.27 3.92 -2.94
CA THR A 41 -5.35 3.61 -3.88
C THR A 41 -4.98 3.91 -5.33
N GLU A 42 -5.75 3.33 -6.27
CA GLU A 42 -5.47 3.43 -7.70
C GLU A 42 -5.50 4.85 -8.25
N ASN A 43 -6.29 5.77 -7.65
CA ASN A 43 -6.36 7.17 -8.09
C ASN A 43 -5.36 8.09 -7.37
N GLY A 44 -4.28 7.55 -6.80
CA GLY A 44 -3.19 8.35 -6.21
C GLY A 44 -3.51 8.92 -4.82
N TYR A 45 -4.51 8.37 -4.13
CA TYR A 45 -4.79 8.71 -2.74
C TYR A 45 -4.08 7.75 -1.81
N GLY A 46 -3.73 8.22 -0.62
CA GLY A 46 -3.20 7.38 0.41
C GLY A 46 -3.37 7.96 1.79
N LYS A 47 -3.09 7.13 2.78
CA LYS A 47 -3.12 7.52 4.18
C LYS A 47 -2.20 6.62 4.98
N ARG A 48 -1.79 7.15 6.13
CA ARG A 48 -1.16 6.36 7.18
C ARG A 48 -2.13 6.23 8.34
N THR A 49 -2.20 5.06 8.94
CA THR A 49 -3.02 4.82 10.12
C THR A 49 -2.19 4.05 11.12
N PRO A 50 -2.06 4.52 12.38
CA PRO A 50 -1.27 3.84 13.40
C PRO A 50 -1.74 2.39 13.57
N ILE A 51 -0.78 1.46 13.66
CA ILE A 51 -1.12 0.03 13.79
C ILE A 51 -1.95 -0.26 15.05
N SER A 52 -1.80 0.58 16.08
CA SER A 52 -2.58 0.55 17.33
C SER A 52 -4.09 0.74 17.12
N GLU A 53 -4.54 1.35 16.01
CA GLU A 53 -5.96 1.45 15.66
C GLU A 53 -6.57 0.11 15.16
N TYR A 54 -5.72 -0.87 14.86
CA TYR A 54 -6.12 -2.21 14.39
C TYR A 54 -5.99 -3.22 15.52
N ARG A 55 -7.06 -3.37 16.30
CA ARG A 55 -7.12 -4.39 17.35
C ARG A 55 -7.07 -5.80 16.74
N THR A 56 -6.29 -6.70 17.33
CA THR A 56 -6.25 -8.12 16.96
C THR A 56 -7.65 -8.73 16.98
N GLN A 57 -8.12 -9.26 15.84
CA GLN A 57 -9.42 -9.94 15.77
C GLN A 57 -9.27 -11.45 16.00
N SER A 58 -10.23 -12.06 16.71
CA SER A 58 -10.40 -13.51 16.73
C SER A 58 -11.08 -13.98 15.44
N ARG A 59 -11.02 -15.29 15.16
CA ARG A 59 -11.56 -15.93 13.93
C ARG A 59 -13.09 -15.75 13.70
N TYR A 60 -13.80 -15.05 14.58
CA TYR A 60 -15.24 -14.74 14.50
C TYR A 60 -15.57 -13.23 14.61
N GLY A 61 -14.55 -12.36 14.56
CA GLY A 61 -14.74 -10.91 14.62
C GLY A 61 -15.33 -10.34 13.33
N LYS A 62 -16.20 -9.32 13.45
CA LYS A 62 -16.65 -8.51 12.31
C LYS A 62 -15.43 -7.80 11.71
N GLY A 63 -15.23 -7.92 10.39
CA GLY A 63 -14.12 -7.30 9.68
C GLY A 63 -13.97 -5.81 9.99
N LEU A 64 -12.73 -5.36 10.13
CA LEU A 64 -12.37 -3.98 10.37
C LEU A 64 -12.33 -3.23 9.03
N LYS A 65 -13.06 -2.11 8.93
CA LYS A 65 -12.92 -1.22 7.76
C LYS A 65 -11.61 -0.46 7.88
N ASP A 66 -10.79 -0.54 6.83
CA ASP A 66 -9.54 0.20 6.72
C ASP A 66 -9.76 1.59 6.13
N ILE A 67 -10.20 1.69 4.87
CA ILE A 67 -10.41 2.97 4.17
C ILE A 67 -11.83 3.05 3.61
N LYS A 68 -12.38 4.27 3.51
CA LYS A 68 -13.62 4.51 2.76
C LYS A 68 -13.27 4.69 1.28
N THR A 69 -13.65 3.73 0.44
CA THR A 69 -13.51 3.83 -1.01
C THR A 69 -14.73 4.53 -1.64
N SER A 70 -14.48 5.28 -2.70
CA SER A 70 -15.44 6.02 -3.51
C SER A 70 -14.87 6.17 -4.92
N ASP A 71 -15.66 6.67 -5.88
CA ASP A 71 -15.18 6.91 -7.24
C ASP A 71 -13.98 7.88 -7.30
N ARG A 72 -13.82 8.74 -6.28
CA ARG A 72 -12.70 9.68 -6.16
C ARG A 72 -11.37 8.97 -5.95
N ASN A 73 -11.28 8.07 -4.99
CA ASN A 73 -10.01 7.41 -4.63
C ASN A 73 -9.83 6.05 -5.30
N GLY A 74 -10.93 5.41 -5.72
CA GLY A 74 -10.90 4.11 -6.36
C GLY A 74 -10.62 2.97 -5.40
N HIS A 75 -10.22 1.83 -5.96
CA HIS A 75 -9.84 0.63 -5.23
C HIS A 75 -8.48 0.78 -4.55
N VAL A 76 -8.28 0.01 -3.47
CA VAL A 76 -6.98 -0.08 -2.78
C VAL A 76 -6.04 -0.91 -3.65
N THR A 77 -4.87 -0.36 -3.95
CA THR A 77 -3.83 -1.04 -4.72
C THR A 77 -2.84 -1.75 -3.80
N THR A 78 -2.42 -1.06 -2.73
CA THR A 78 -1.34 -1.51 -1.86
C THR A 78 -1.65 -1.17 -0.40
N ILE A 79 -1.31 -2.11 0.49
CA ILE A 79 -1.31 -1.92 1.94
C ILE A 79 0.02 -2.48 2.45
N GLU A 80 0.84 -1.65 3.06
CA GLU A 80 2.15 -2.03 3.60
C GLU A 80 2.37 -1.39 4.97
N THR A 81 3.24 -1.98 5.78
CA THR A 81 3.70 -1.35 7.02
C THR A 81 4.92 -0.49 6.73
N ALA A 82 4.89 0.76 7.16
CA ALA A 82 5.97 1.71 6.95
C ALA A 82 6.17 2.60 8.17
N THR A 83 7.38 3.12 8.31
CA THR A 83 7.78 4.08 9.33
C THR A 83 7.99 5.45 8.70
N ASP A 84 8.05 6.51 9.52
CA ASP A 84 8.32 7.88 9.05
C ASP A 84 9.64 8.02 8.28
N ALA A 85 10.61 7.16 8.56
CA ALA A 85 11.93 7.16 7.94
C ALA A 85 11.96 6.54 6.53
N ASP A 86 10.92 5.80 6.16
CA ASP A 86 10.86 5.12 4.87
C ASP A 86 10.49 6.09 3.74
N ASP A 87 10.87 5.73 2.52
CA ASP A 87 10.47 6.41 1.31
C ASP A 87 9.42 5.61 0.56
N LEU A 88 8.38 6.29 0.10
CA LEU A 88 7.38 5.76 -0.80
C LEU A 88 7.76 6.09 -2.24
N VAL A 89 7.81 5.07 -3.10
CA VAL A 89 7.91 5.22 -4.55
C VAL A 89 6.59 4.78 -5.18
N VAL A 90 5.97 5.69 -5.93
CA VAL A 90 4.71 5.45 -6.65
C VAL A 90 4.96 5.63 -8.14
N MET A 91 4.47 4.70 -8.95
CA MET A 91 4.55 4.75 -10.41
C MET A 91 3.15 4.63 -11.00
N SER A 92 2.82 5.49 -11.95
CA SER A 92 1.57 5.43 -12.70
C SER A 92 1.66 4.55 -13.94
N GLU A 93 0.52 4.14 -14.50
CA GLU A 93 0.44 3.43 -15.78
C GLU A 93 0.89 4.32 -16.94
N GLY A 94 0.67 5.62 -16.84
CA GLY A 94 1.17 6.65 -17.76
C GLY A 94 2.68 6.91 -17.67
N GLY A 95 3.40 6.26 -16.76
CA GLY A 95 4.85 6.37 -16.63
C GLY A 95 5.33 7.52 -15.76
N GLN A 96 4.43 8.18 -15.01
CA GLN A 96 4.82 9.17 -13.99
C GLN A 96 5.40 8.44 -12.78
N ILE A 97 6.51 8.95 -12.24
CA ILE A 97 7.18 8.37 -11.06
C ILE A 97 7.32 9.45 -10.00
N MET A 98 6.90 9.15 -8.78
CA MET A 98 7.00 10.03 -7.63
C MET A 98 7.69 9.30 -6.48
N ARG A 99 8.66 9.97 -5.84
CA ARG A 99 9.24 9.53 -4.56
C ARG A 99 8.95 10.59 -3.50
N THR A 100 8.47 10.17 -2.34
CA THR A 100 8.21 11.03 -1.18
C THR A 100 8.52 10.28 0.09
N ARG A 101 8.89 10.99 1.16
CA ARG A 101 9.01 10.35 2.47
C ARG A 101 7.64 9.93 2.95
N VAL A 102 7.57 8.75 3.57
CA VAL A 102 6.34 8.24 4.20
C VAL A 102 5.88 9.21 5.29
N GLY A 103 6.82 9.81 6.03
CA GLY A 103 6.55 10.83 7.03
C GLY A 103 5.81 12.07 6.51
N ASP A 104 5.89 12.38 5.22
CA ASP A 104 5.19 13.52 4.61
C ASP A 104 3.71 13.20 4.28
N ILE A 105 3.32 11.93 4.29
CA ILE A 105 1.94 11.49 4.06
C ILE A 105 1.11 11.71 5.33
N SER A 106 -0.14 12.16 5.21
CA SER A 106 -0.96 12.42 6.40
C SER A 106 -1.36 11.13 7.14
N THR A 107 -1.14 11.15 8.45
CA THR A 107 -1.66 10.16 9.38
C THR A 107 -3.11 10.51 9.72
N VAL A 108 -4.03 9.64 9.31
CA VAL A 108 -5.47 9.82 9.52
C VAL A 108 -6.11 8.50 9.96
N GLY A 109 -7.16 8.62 10.75
CA GLY A 109 -7.88 7.46 11.26
C GLY A 109 -8.53 6.62 10.16
N ARG A 110 -8.99 5.44 10.55
CA ARG A 110 -9.52 4.42 9.64
C ARG A 110 -10.67 4.91 8.74
N ASN A 111 -11.69 5.56 9.29
CA ASN A 111 -12.90 5.90 8.52
C ASN A 111 -12.75 7.18 7.66
N THR A 112 -11.67 7.28 6.89
CA THR A 112 -11.35 8.41 6.01
C THR A 112 -11.14 7.94 4.57
N MET A 113 -11.11 8.88 3.62
CA MET A 113 -10.83 8.59 2.20
C MET A 113 -9.33 8.74 1.84
N GLY A 114 -8.51 9.17 2.81
CA GLY A 114 -7.11 9.53 2.59
C GLY A 114 -6.90 10.92 1.99
N VAL A 115 -5.63 11.24 1.75
CA VAL A 115 -5.14 12.47 1.14
C VAL A 115 -4.51 12.17 -0.22
N THR A 116 -4.34 13.19 -1.05
CA THR A 116 -3.63 13.03 -2.33
C THR A 116 -2.15 12.80 -2.08
N VAL A 117 -1.65 11.63 -2.44
CA VAL A 117 -0.22 11.28 -2.40
C VAL A 117 0.42 11.65 -3.73
N MET A 118 -0.22 11.27 -4.83
CA MET A 118 0.22 11.55 -6.19
C MET A 118 -0.93 12.18 -6.97
N LYS A 119 -0.65 13.27 -7.68
CA LYS A 119 -1.58 13.80 -8.67
C LYS A 119 -1.36 13.02 -9.96
N LEU A 120 -2.42 12.37 -10.43
CA LEU A 120 -2.43 11.63 -11.69
C LEU A 120 -3.13 12.47 -12.75
N ASP A 121 -2.75 12.24 -14.01
CA ASP A 121 -3.46 12.81 -15.16
C ASP A 121 -4.83 12.12 -15.33
N ASP A 122 -5.72 12.76 -16.09
CA ASP A 122 -7.06 12.24 -16.33
C ASP A 122 -7.01 10.87 -17.01
N GLY A 123 -7.56 9.86 -16.34
CA GLY A 123 -7.59 8.47 -16.80
C GLY A 123 -6.35 7.65 -16.46
N ASP A 124 -5.33 8.25 -15.84
CA ASP A 124 -4.14 7.54 -15.34
C ASP A 124 -4.41 6.92 -13.96
N ARG A 125 -3.65 5.88 -13.60
CA ARG A 125 -3.81 5.09 -12.38
C ARG A 125 -2.46 4.69 -11.81
N VAL A 126 -2.41 4.43 -10.52
CA VAL A 126 -1.23 3.86 -9.85
C VAL A 126 -1.03 2.42 -10.33
N ALA A 127 0.11 2.16 -10.96
CA ALA A 127 0.55 0.85 -11.44
C ALA A 127 1.39 0.10 -10.39
N CYS A 128 2.22 0.82 -9.64
CA CYS A 128 3.14 0.23 -8.67
C CYS A 128 3.36 1.16 -7.49
N VAL A 129 3.50 0.56 -6.30
CA VAL A 129 3.88 1.22 -5.07
C VAL A 129 4.94 0.36 -4.42
N ASP A 130 6.07 0.96 -4.02
CA ASP A 130 7.14 0.29 -3.29
C ASP A 130 7.57 1.16 -2.10
N VAL A 131 7.88 0.50 -0.98
CA VAL A 131 8.37 1.17 0.23
C VAL A 131 9.85 0.83 0.37
N LEU A 132 10.68 1.86 0.33
CA LEU A 132 12.12 1.74 0.46
C LEU A 132 12.50 2.13 1.88
N SER A 133 13.16 1.22 2.59
CA SER A 133 13.75 1.55 3.89
C SER A 133 14.71 2.71 3.73
N GLY A 134 14.53 3.75 4.54
CA GLY A 134 15.40 4.92 4.50
C GLY A 134 16.83 4.54 4.90
N ASP A 135 17.80 4.88 4.04
CA ASP A 135 19.22 4.80 4.40
C ASP A 135 19.50 5.92 5.41
N SER A 136 19.56 5.56 6.70
CA SER A 136 20.00 6.45 7.78
C SER A 136 21.52 6.64 7.76
#